data_AF-A0A6A4FFL6-F1
#
_entry.id   AF-A0A6A4FFL6-F1
#
_cell.length_a   1.000
_cell.length_b   1.000
_cell.length_c   1.000
_cell.angle_alpha   90.00
_cell.angle_beta   90.00
_cell.angle_gamma   90.00
#
_symmetry.space_group_name_H-M   'P 1'
#
loop_
_entity.id
_entity.type
_entity.pdbx_description
1 polymer ?
#
loop_
_entity_poly.entity_id
_entity_poly.type
_entity_poly.pdbx_seq_one_letter_code
_entity_poly.pdbx_strand_id
1 'polypeptide(L)'
;MPRLSCFVLMATSAIAASLTPTAAFQSGSSGRVMWENNCDFYGNDYRSMKAIPAVCGDVCASDAKCTHWAWNNHNGGTCWFKTGSNKSKTSKWGTNCGYVVSQNAQAQNQGQAVNSGLSPNEMGEMLGRINAYRSQNGLAGLSIDTRLVSAATLHSQDQANHCTMTHAGSNGSKLGDRIKAQGYNFNMAEENVAAGQSSVEQVMISWWNSPGHRANLLGKDVVNVGFGKVVNNGCSNYPTYWTQDFGRLA
;
A
#
# COMPACT_ATOMS: atom_id res chain seq x y z
N MET A 1 55.33 41.48 47.82
CA MET A 1 55.51 41.59 46.35
C MET A 1 55.71 40.19 45.79
N PRO A 2 55.38 39.92 44.52
CA PRO A 2 54.07 40.00 43.84
C PRO A 2 53.55 38.55 43.57
N ARG A 3 52.48 38.22 42.83
CA ARG A 3 51.43 38.94 42.07
C ARG A 3 50.05 38.37 42.46
N LEU A 4 48.97 39.07 42.09
CA LEU A 4 47.65 38.47 41.87
C LEU A 4 47.61 37.75 40.51
N SER A 5 46.83 36.67 40.41
CA SER A 5 46.19 36.25 39.14
C SER A 5 44.75 35.85 39.44
N CYS A 6 43.82 36.72 39.04
CA CYS A 6 42.39 36.49 39.16
C CYS A 6 41.93 35.61 37.98
N PHE A 7 41.37 34.43 38.25
CA PHE A 7 40.68 33.62 37.25
C PHE A 7 39.19 33.55 37.58
N VAL A 8 38.41 34.40 36.92
CA VAL A 8 36.95 34.34 36.93
C VAL A 8 36.53 33.19 36.01
N LEU A 9 36.12 32.06 36.57
CA LEU A 9 35.38 31.05 35.81
C LEU A 9 33.98 31.59 35.52
N MET A 10 33.76 32.09 34.30
CA MET A 10 32.40 32.29 33.80
C MET A 10 31.77 30.94 33.51
N ALA A 11 30.84 30.52 34.36
CA ALA A 11 29.95 29.40 34.07
C ALA A 11 28.95 29.83 32.97
N THR A 12 29.31 29.61 31.72
CA THR A 12 28.39 29.77 30.59
C THR A 12 27.35 28.65 30.62
N SER A 13 26.17 28.95 31.17
CA SER A 13 25.00 28.09 31.09
C SER A 13 24.62 27.87 29.62
N ALA A 14 25.00 26.73 29.05
CA ALA A 14 24.53 26.29 27.75
C ALA A 14 23.05 25.94 27.87
N ILE A 15 22.17 26.91 27.59
CA ILE A 15 20.74 26.65 27.39
C ILE A 15 20.63 25.82 26.11
N ALA A 16 20.56 24.50 26.27
CA ALA A 16 20.20 23.60 25.19
C ALA A 16 18.74 23.88 24.82
N ALA A 17 18.55 24.79 23.86
CA ALA A 17 17.26 25.03 23.25
C ALA A 17 16.83 23.74 22.55
N SER A 18 15.98 22.97 23.21
CA SER A 18 15.31 21.81 22.62
C SER A 18 14.43 22.32 21.49
N LEU A 19 14.96 22.23 20.26
CA LEU A 19 14.21 22.44 19.04
C LEU A 19 13.13 21.36 18.96
N THR A 20 11.97 21.62 19.56
CA THR A 20 10.75 20.88 19.28
C THR A 20 10.53 20.96 17.77
N PRO A 21 10.51 19.84 17.02
CA PRO A 21 10.24 19.90 15.61
C PRO A 21 8.83 20.48 15.44
N THR A 22 8.74 21.65 14.83
CA THR A 22 7.46 22.18 14.36
C THR A 22 6.79 21.11 13.52
N ALA A 23 5.47 20.94 13.69
CA ALA A 23 4.70 19.94 12.96
C ALA A 23 4.74 20.23 11.45
N ALA A 24 5.75 19.68 10.80
CA ALA A 24 6.03 19.79 9.40
C ALA A 24 5.57 18.51 8.73
N PHE A 25 4.94 18.66 7.55
CA PHE A 25 4.57 17.52 6.75
C PHE A 25 5.81 16.66 6.45
N GLN A 26 5.67 15.36 6.67
CA GLN A 26 6.66 14.32 6.41
C GLN A 26 6.42 13.71 5.03
N SER A 27 7.50 13.28 4.37
CA SER A 27 7.37 12.54 3.11
C SER A 27 6.76 11.14 3.37
N GLY A 28 5.84 10.73 2.51
CA GLY A 28 5.22 9.40 2.54
C GLY A 28 5.02 8.84 1.13
N SER A 29 4.58 7.58 1.04
CA SER A 29 4.24 6.94 -0.24
C SER A 29 5.37 6.99 -1.28
N SER A 30 6.60 6.75 -0.86
CA SER A 30 7.82 6.87 -1.68
C SER A 30 8.00 8.26 -2.33
N GLY A 31 7.69 9.33 -1.59
CA GLY A 31 7.81 10.71 -2.06
C GLY A 31 6.56 11.26 -2.78
N ARG A 32 5.54 10.43 -3.00
CA ARG A 32 4.32 10.85 -3.74
C ARG A 32 3.38 11.74 -2.93
N VAL A 33 3.39 11.60 -1.59
CA VAL A 33 2.58 12.43 -0.68
C VAL A 33 3.43 13.09 0.39
N MET A 34 2.87 14.16 0.94
CA MET A 34 3.29 14.79 2.18
C MET A 34 2.17 14.60 3.20
N TRP A 35 2.48 14.16 4.42
CA TRP A 35 1.49 13.86 5.47
C TRP A 35 1.92 14.34 6.86
N GLU A 36 0.98 14.56 7.78
CA GLU A 36 1.23 15.06 9.13
C GLU A 36 0.30 14.38 10.15
N ASN A 37 0.74 14.30 11.41
CA ASN A 37 -0.09 13.86 12.54
C ASN A 37 -0.89 15.03 13.12
N ASN A 38 -1.98 14.71 13.81
CA ASN A 38 -2.87 15.66 14.50
C ASN A 38 -3.47 16.73 13.57
N CYS A 39 -3.80 16.35 12.33
CA CYS A 39 -4.39 17.25 11.35
C CYS A 39 -5.55 16.62 10.59
N ASP A 40 -6.39 17.50 10.02
CA ASP A 40 -7.54 17.16 9.18
C ASP A 40 -7.66 18.21 8.06
N PHE A 41 -8.41 17.87 7.03
CA PHE A 41 -8.86 18.82 6.00
C PHE A 41 -10.39 18.77 6.00
N TYR A 42 -11.07 19.89 6.17
CA TYR A 42 -12.53 19.84 6.36
C TYR A 42 -13.28 19.82 5.03
N GLY A 43 -14.12 18.79 4.82
CA GLY A 43 -14.99 18.65 3.66
C GLY A 43 -14.31 18.14 2.39
N ASN A 44 -15.01 18.28 1.25
CA ASN A 44 -14.62 17.78 -0.09
C ASN A 44 -14.40 16.27 -0.21
N ASP A 45 -14.95 15.49 0.72
CA ASP A 45 -14.94 14.03 0.73
C ASP A 45 -15.74 13.46 -0.46
N TYR A 46 -15.06 12.73 -1.34
CA TYR A 46 -15.70 12.04 -2.47
C TYR A 46 -15.68 10.50 -2.32
N ARG A 47 -14.83 9.97 -1.44
CA ARG A 47 -14.69 8.55 -1.13
C ARG A 47 -14.15 8.38 0.29
N SER A 48 -14.60 7.34 0.99
CA SER A 48 -13.92 6.85 2.19
C SER A 48 -13.64 5.35 2.09
N MET A 49 -12.66 4.88 2.87
CA MET A 49 -12.39 3.44 3.04
C MET A 49 -11.85 3.16 4.43
N LYS A 50 -12.15 1.97 4.99
CA LYS A 50 -11.55 1.51 6.24
C LYS A 50 -10.10 1.09 5.99
N ALA A 51 -9.14 1.73 6.67
CA ALA A 51 -7.71 1.42 6.58
C ALA A 51 -6.92 2.05 7.75
N ILE A 52 -5.61 1.84 7.79
CA ILE A 52 -4.66 2.51 8.70
C ILE A 52 -4.14 3.83 8.09
N PRO A 53 -3.60 4.78 8.88
CA PRO A 53 -3.22 6.11 8.38
C PRO A 53 -2.24 6.09 7.20
N ALA A 54 -1.25 5.19 7.24
CA ALA A 54 -0.20 5.07 6.24
C ALA A 54 -0.75 4.73 4.83
N VAL A 55 -1.87 4.01 4.75
CA VAL A 55 -2.47 3.56 3.48
C VAL A 55 -3.14 4.71 2.72
N CYS A 56 -3.67 5.70 3.44
CA CYS A 56 -4.43 6.79 2.81
C CYS A 56 -3.57 7.61 1.83
N GLY A 57 -2.27 7.75 2.12
CA GLY A 57 -1.30 8.35 1.22
C GLY A 57 -1.19 7.61 -0.11
N ASP A 58 -1.00 6.29 -0.07
CA ASP A 58 -0.78 5.50 -1.28
C ASP A 58 -2.01 5.42 -2.17
N VAL A 59 -3.20 5.29 -1.58
CA VAL A 59 -4.46 5.28 -2.32
C VAL A 59 -4.73 6.66 -2.93
N CYS A 60 -4.52 7.74 -2.18
CA CYS A 60 -4.71 9.10 -2.69
C CYS A 60 -3.70 9.44 -3.81
N ALA A 61 -2.43 9.07 -3.67
CA ALA A 61 -1.43 9.27 -4.72
C ALA A 61 -1.68 8.46 -6.00
N SER A 62 -2.57 7.46 -5.95
CA SER A 62 -2.89 6.59 -7.09
C SER A 62 -4.25 6.91 -7.72
N ASP A 63 -5.08 7.73 -7.06
CA ASP A 63 -6.37 8.18 -7.58
C ASP A 63 -6.24 9.60 -8.18
N ALA A 64 -6.44 9.72 -9.49
CA ALA A 64 -6.37 11.00 -10.20
C ALA A 64 -7.35 12.07 -9.67
N LYS A 65 -8.43 11.66 -8.98
CA LYS A 65 -9.38 12.60 -8.33
C LYS A 65 -8.89 13.06 -6.95
N CYS A 66 -8.00 12.34 -6.30
CA CYS A 66 -7.52 12.68 -4.97
C CYS A 66 -6.44 13.76 -5.04
N THR A 67 -6.68 14.86 -4.33
CA THR A 67 -5.67 15.91 -4.13
C THR A 67 -5.13 15.90 -2.70
N HIS A 68 -5.95 15.43 -1.76
CA HIS A 68 -5.62 15.32 -0.34
C HIS A 68 -6.51 14.30 0.37
N TRP A 69 -6.12 13.91 1.58
CA TRP A 69 -6.80 12.92 2.39
C TRP A 69 -6.72 13.28 3.87
N ALA A 70 -7.67 12.77 4.64
CA ALA A 70 -7.59 12.72 6.09
C ALA A 70 -7.91 11.30 6.58
N TRP A 71 -7.47 10.96 7.77
CA TRP A 71 -7.71 9.69 8.43
C TRP A 71 -8.11 9.93 9.88
N ASN A 72 -9.09 9.18 10.36
CA ASN A 72 -9.50 9.24 11.76
C ASN A 72 -9.94 7.86 12.27
N ASN A 73 -10.10 7.72 13.59
CA ASN A 73 -10.54 6.49 14.25
C ASN A 73 -12.00 6.07 13.96
N HIS A 74 -12.73 6.75 13.07
CA HIS A 74 -14.10 6.36 12.73
C HIS A 74 -14.12 4.89 12.23
N ASN A 75 -15.07 4.11 12.75
CA ASN A 75 -15.24 2.67 12.48
C ASN A 75 -13.96 1.80 12.63
N GLY A 76 -13.02 2.22 13.48
CA GLY A 76 -11.74 1.53 13.67
C GLY A 76 -10.68 1.87 12.61
N GLY A 77 -10.69 3.11 12.12
CA GLY A 77 -9.72 3.65 11.16
C GLY A 77 -10.31 3.84 9.77
N THR A 78 -10.64 5.07 9.40
CA THR A 78 -11.22 5.42 8.08
C THR A 78 -10.37 6.48 7.39
N CYS A 79 -9.90 6.20 6.18
CA CYS A 79 -9.42 7.20 5.24
C CYS A 79 -10.61 7.93 4.59
N TRP A 80 -10.46 9.23 4.42
CA TRP A 80 -11.42 10.17 3.86
C TRP A 80 -10.72 10.92 2.73
N PHE A 81 -10.93 10.49 1.49
CA PHE A 81 -10.28 10.99 0.28
C PHE A 81 -11.02 12.20 -0.28
N LYS A 82 -10.26 13.23 -0.62
CA LYS A 82 -10.77 14.56 -0.92
C LYS A 82 -10.21 15.09 -2.23
N THR A 83 -10.98 15.96 -2.87
CA THR A 83 -10.67 16.56 -4.17
C THR A 83 -10.65 18.09 -4.11
N GLY A 84 -10.18 18.72 -5.19
CA GLY A 84 -10.10 20.18 -5.31
C GLY A 84 -8.90 20.82 -4.60
N SER A 85 -8.86 22.16 -4.63
CA SER A 85 -7.69 22.97 -4.25
C SER A 85 -7.62 23.34 -2.76
N ASN A 86 -8.72 23.21 -2.01
CA ASN A 86 -8.82 23.67 -0.63
C ASN A 86 -8.09 22.75 0.36
N LYS A 87 -6.79 22.97 0.51
CA LYS A 87 -5.92 22.31 1.51
C LYS A 87 -5.86 23.10 2.83
N SER A 88 -7.00 23.60 3.30
CA SER A 88 -7.08 24.32 4.59
C SER A 88 -6.95 23.34 5.75
N LYS A 89 -5.71 23.14 6.21
CA LYS A 89 -5.38 22.26 7.34
C LYS A 89 -6.02 22.78 8.62
N THR A 90 -6.74 21.91 9.33
CA THR A 90 -7.16 22.16 10.72
C THR A 90 -6.41 21.22 11.66
N SER A 91 -6.07 21.71 12.86
CA SER A 91 -5.44 20.89 13.89
C SER A 91 -6.49 20.04 14.60
N LYS A 92 -6.31 18.72 14.63
CA LYS A 92 -7.27 17.77 15.18
C LYS A 92 -6.54 16.56 15.76
N TRP A 93 -6.62 16.38 17.07
CA TRP A 93 -5.86 15.34 17.76
C TRP A 93 -6.33 13.93 17.39
N GLY A 94 -5.40 13.00 17.20
CA GLY A 94 -5.69 11.60 16.87
C GLY A 94 -6.16 11.37 15.43
N THR A 95 -5.92 12.32 14.53
CA THR A 95 -6.16 12.19 13.09
C THR A 95 -4.86 12.44 12.31
N ASN A 96 -4.80 11.93 11.08
CA ASN A 96 -3.68 12.15 10.17
C ASN A 96 -4.23 12.79 8.90
N CYS A 97 -3.47 13.66 8.26
CA CYS A 97 -3.86 14.22 6.96
C CYS A 97 -2.66 14.34 6.05
N GLY A 98 -2.91 14.35 4.74
CA GLY A 98 -1.85 14.50 3.75
C GLY A 98 -2.36 14.92 2.39
N TYR A 99 -1.44 15.32 1.53
CA TYR A 99 -1.73 15.75 0.17
C TYR A 99 -0.72 15.19 -0.82
N VAL A 100 -1.19 14.99 -2.05
CA VAL A 100 -0.33 14.53 -3.15
C VAL A 100 0.58 15.68 -3.57
N VAL A 101 1.89 15.42 -3.64
CA VAL A 101 2.91 16.37 -4.15
C VAL A 101 3.33 16.08 -5.58
N SER A 102 3.19 14.83 -6.02
CA SER A 102 3.42 14.48 -7.42
C SER A 102 2.36 13.51 -7.92
N GLN A 103 1.48 13.96 -8.80
CA GLN A 103 0.69 13.06 -9.64
C GLN A 103 1.56 12.43 -10.76
N ASN A 104 2.73 13.03 -11.06
CA ASN A 104 3.55 12.70 -12.25
C ASN A 104 4.94 12.09 -12.00
N ALA A 105 5.37 11.83 -10.76
CA ALA A 105 6.74 11.35 -10.49
C ALA A 105 7.03 9.91 -10.96
N GLN A 106 6.03 9.16 -11.43
CA GLN A 106 6.20 7.81 -12.00
C GLN A 106 6.03 7.73 -13.53
N ALA A 107 5.80 8.85 -14.22
CA ALA A 107 5.73 8.88 -15.69
C ALA A 107 7.11 8.81 -16.40
N GLN A 108 8.21 8.68 -15.66
CA GLN A 108 9.58 8.78 -16.19
C GLN A 108 10.50 7.61 -15.76
N ASN A 109 10.00 6.61 -15.02
CA ASN A 109 10.77 5.44 -14.60
C ASN A 109 9.93 4.14 -14.60
N GLN A 110 9.10 3.97 -15.63
CA GLN A 110 8.40 2.70 -15.89
C GLN A 110 8.96 2.04 -17.14
N GLY A 111 9.90 1.09 -16.95
CA GLY A 111 10.01 0.00 -17.90
C GLY A 111 8.68 -0.77 -17.88
N GLN A 112 8.06 -0.94 -19.07
CA GLN A 112 6.74 -1.53 -19.33
C GLN A 112 5.85 -1.76 -18.10
N ALA A 113 4.92 -0.84 -17.85
CA ALA A 113 3.83 -1.08 -16.91
C ALA A 113 3.02 -2.31 -17.36
N VAL A 114 3.17 -3.43 -16.63
CA VAL A 114 2.43 -4.65 -16.93
C VAL A 114 0.97 -4.46 -16.53
N ASN A 115 0.08 -4.62 -17.51
CA ASN A 115 -1.36 -4.41 -17.32
C ASN A 115 -1.94 -5.52 -16.44
N SER A 116 -1.97 -5.29 -15.14
CA SER A 116 -2.56 -6.19 -14.14
C SER A 116 -4.08 -6.36 -14.23
N GLY A 117 -4.75 -5.70 -15.19
CA GLY A 117 -6.21 -5.62 -15.30
C GLY A 117 -6.91 -4.91 -14.14
N LEU A 118 -6.15 -4.42 -13.15
CA LEU A 118 -6.60 -3.59 -12.05
C LEU A 118 -6.37 -2.13 -12.38
N SER A 119 -7.37 -1.29 -12.12
CA SER A 119 -7.15 0.16 -12.08
C SER A 119 -6.20 0.54 -10.92
N PRO A 120 -5.51 1.69 -10.99
CA PRO A 120 -4.70 2.20 -9.87
C PRO A 120 -5.46 2.27 -8.54
N ASN A 121 -6.75 2.60 -8.59
CA ASN A 121 -7.64 2.65 -7.43
C ASN A 121 -7.89 1.26 -6.81
N GLU A 122 -8.07 0.23 -7.63
CA GLU A 122 -8.22 -1.15 -7.17
C GLU A 122 -6.91 -1.71 -6.61
N MET A 123 -5.79 -1.46 -7.28
CA MET A 123 -4.45 -1.87 -6.83
C MET A 123 -4.09 -1.24 -5.47
N GLY A 124 -4.35 0.06 -5.31
CA GLY A 124 -4.19 0.75 -4.04
C GLY A 124 -5.14 0.23 -2.96
N GLU A 125 -6.39 -0.10 -3.31
CA GLU A 125 -7.36 -0.66 -2.37
C GLU A 125 -6.96 -2.07 -1.90
N MET A 126 -6.48 -2.94 -2.80
CA MET A 126 -5.97 -4.28 -2.44
C MET A 126 -4.81 -4.16 -1.45
N LEU A 127 -3.76 -3.40 -1.81
CA LEU A 127 -2.61 -3.17 -0.93
C LEU A 127 -3.04 -2.58 0.42
N GLY A 128 -3.96 -1.62 0.39
CA GLY A 128 -4.49 -0.95 1.57
C GLY A 128 -5.24 -1.89 2.53
N ARG A 129 -6.13 -2.74 1.99
CA ARG A 129 -6.88 -3.75 2.77
C ARG A 129 -5.93 -4.79 3.39
N ILE A 130 -4.93 -5.25 2.63
CA ILE A 130 -3.91 -6.20 3.14
C ILE A 130 -3.09 -5.57 4.25
N ASN A 131 -2.54 -4.37 4.04
CA ASN A 131 -1.65 -3.72 5.00
C ASN A 131 -2.39 -3.28 6.27
N ALA A 132 -3.66 -2.87 6.16
CA ALA A 132 -4.51 -2.62 7.33
C ALA A 132 -4.77 -3.92 8.13
N TYR A 133 -5.04 -5.04 7.44
CA TYR A 133 -5.24 -6.33 8.10
C TYR A 133 -3.97 -6.86 8.77
N ARG A 134 -2.81 -6.73 8.10
CA ARG A 134 -1.49 -7.07 8.66
C ARG A 134 -1.16 -6.23 9.89
N SER A 135 -1.39 -4.91 9.84
CA SER A 135 -1.16 -4.02 10.98
C SER A 135 -2.06 -4.36 12.19
N GLN A 136 -3.32 -4.73 11.97
CA GLN A 136 -4.21 -5.22 13.05
C GLN A 136 -3.71 -6.52 13.72
N ASN A 137 -2.86 -7.28 13.04
CA ASN A 137 -2.23 -8.51 13.54
C ASN A 137 -0.74 -8.30 13.93
N GLY A 138 -0.29 -7.05 14.09
CA GLY A 138 1.07 -6.72 14.50
C GLY A 138 2.16 -6.97 13.45
N LEU A 139 1.79 -7.10 12.18
CA LEU A 139 2.70 -7.36 11.07
C LEU A 139 3.02 -6.10 10.27
N ALA A 140 4.24 -6.04 9.71
CA ALA A 140 4.64 -4.99 8.78
C ALA A 140 3.82 -5.05 7.48
N GLY A 141 3.57 -3.87 6.90
CA GLY A 141 2.96 -3.75 5.58
C GLY A 141 3.86 -4.29 4.46
N LEU A 142 3.22 -4.75 3.39
CA LEU A 142 3.87 -5.19 2.16
C LEU A 142 4.03 -4.02 1.18
N SER A 143 4.98 -4.14 0.27
CA SER A 143 5.18 -3.22 -0.87
C SER A 143 4.93 -3.94 -2.20
N ILE A 144 4.37 -3.25 -3.18
CA ILE A 144 4.16 -3.86 -4.52
C ILE A 144 5.51 -4.10 -5.20
N ASP A 145 5.71 -5.30 -5.76
CA ASP A 145 6.83 -5.60 -6.66
C ASP A 145 6.29 -5.91 -8.06
N THR A 146 6.80 -5.21 -9.08
CA THR A 146 6.30 -5.30 -10.45
C THR A 146 6.49 -6.69 -11.06
N ARG A 147 7.46 -7.49 -10.59
CA ARG A 147 7.71 -8.85 -11.08
C ARG A 147 6.66 -9.84 -10.56
N LEU A 148 6.24 -9.66 -9.30
CA LEU A 148 5.11 -10.40 -8.73
C LEU A 148 3.79 -9.97 -9.40
N VAL A 149 3.63 -8.68 -9.72
CA VAL A 149 2.49 -8.21 -10.53
C VAL A 149 2.48 -8.90 -11.90
N SER A 150 3.62 -9.01 -12.58
CA SER A 150 3.72 -9.70 -13.87
C SER A 150 3.34 -11.17 -13.79
N ALA A 151 3.84 -11.89 -12.78
CA ALA A 151 3.53 -13.30 -12.56
C ALA A 151 2.04 -13.53 -12.27
N ALA A 152 1.48 -12.77 -11.34
CA ALA A 152 0.05 -12.82 -11.00
C ALA A 152 -0.85 -12.46 -12.19
N THR A 153 -0.43 -11.50 -13.03
CA THR A 153 -1.15 -11.12 -14.25
C THR A 153 -1.18 -12.25 -15.26
N LEU A 154 -0.03 -12.84 -15.56
CA LEU A 154 0.09 -13.96 -16.51
C LEU A 154 -0.68 -15.18 -16.01
N HIS A 155 -0.68 -15.44 -14.70
CA HIS A 155 -1.43 -16.55 -14.10
C HIS A 155 -2.95 -16.32 -14.10
N SER A 156 -3.41 -15.10 -13.84
CA SER A 156 -4.84 -14.76 -14.01
C SER A 156 -5.28 -14.85 -15.47
N GLN A 157 -4.41 -14.50 -16.43
CA GLN A 157 -4.70 -14.68 -17.86
C GLN A 157 -4.77 -16.16 -18.25
N ASP A 158 -3.86 -16.99 -17.73
CA ASP A 158 -3.87 -18.43 -17.98
C ASP A 158 -5.13 -19.11 -17.41
N GLN A 159 -5.49 -18.79 -16.17
CA GLN A 159 -6.73 -19.25 -15.53
C GLN A 159 -7.98 -18.80 -16.32
N ALA A 160 -7.99 -17.56 -16.82
CA ALA A 160 -9.09 -17.02 -17.63
C ALA A 160 -9.16 -17.64 -19.05
N ASN A 161 -8.02 -17.99 -19.66
CA ASN A 161 -7.98 -18.67 -20.95
C ASN A 161 -8.51 -20.11 -20.87
N HIS A 162 -8.29 -20.77 -19.74
CA HIS A 162 -8.72 -22.16 -19.48
C HIS A 162 -9.98 -22.26 -18.60
N CYS A 163 -10.62 -21.13 -18.32
CA CYS A 163 -11.81 -21.00 -17.47
C CYS A 163 -11.75 -21.75 -16.12
N THR A 164 -10.57 -21.87 -15.54
CA THR A 164 -10.27 -22.75 -14.40
C THR A 164 -9.47 -22.00 -13.34
N MET A 165 -9.94 -22.00 -12.09
CA MET A 165 -9.18 -21.45 -10.96
C MET A 165 -8.21 -22.52 -10.41
N THR A 166 -6.92 -22.23 -10.34
CA THR A 166 -5.88 -23.21 -10.00
C THR A 166 -4.58 -22.51 -9.57
N HIS A 167 -3.78 -23.15 -8.72
CA HIS A 167 -2.40 -22.72 -8.39
C HIS A 167 -1.35 -23.18 -9.42
N ALA A 168 -1.63 -24.23 -10.18
CA ALA A 168 -0.78 -24.69 -11.27
C ALA A 168 -1.20 -24.03 -12.58
N GLY A 169 -0.25 -23.53 -13.36
CA GLY A 169 -0.51 -23.05 -14.72
C GLY A 169 -0.81 -24.22 -15.66
N SER A 170 -1.48 -23.95 -16.78
CA SER A 170 -1.84 -24.92 -17.82
C SER A 170 -0.65 -25.69 -18.39
N ASN A 171 0.53 -25.08 -18.39
CA ASN A 171 1.81 -25.68 -18.78
C ASN A 171 2.50 -26.48 -17.66
N GLY A 172 1.85 -26.69 -16.51
CA GLY A 172 2.40 -27.39 -15.34
C GLY A 172 3.26 -26.52 -14.42
N SER A 173 3.47 -25.23 -14.73
CA SER A 173 4.26 -24.32 -13.88
C SER A 173 3.62 -24.10 -12.50
N LYS A 174 4.46 -24.02 -11.46
CA LYS A 174 4.08 -23.64 -10.10
C LYS A 174 4.39 -22.16 -9.88
N LEU A 175 3.84 -21.57 -8.79
CA LEU A 175 4.13 -20.20 -8.36
C LEU A 175 5.63 -19.85 -8.48
N GLY A 176 6.48 -20.69 -7.90
CA GLY A 176 7.92 -20.48 -7.88
C GLY A 176 8.58 -20.39 -9.26
N ASP A 177 8.06 -21.13 -10.24
CA ASP A 177 8.53 -21.09 -11.63
C ASP A 177 8.06 -19.79 -12.29
N ARG A 178 6.79 -19.41 -12.09
CA ARG A 178 6.19 -18.19 -12.63
C ARG A 178 6.91 -16.93 -12.14
N ILE A 179 7.15 -16.78 -10.84
CA ILE A 179 7.81 -15.57 -10.29
C ILE A 179 9.31 -15.52 -10.62
N LYS A 180 10.01 -16.67 -10.68
CA LYS A 180 11.40 -16.73 -11.17
C LYS A 180 11.51 -16.34 -12.64
N ALA A 181 10.55 -16.75 -13.49
CA ALA A 181 10.50 -16.33 -14.89
C ALA A 181 10.35 -14.81 -15.07
N GLN A 182 9.83 -14.09 -14.07
CA GLN A 182 9.77 -12.63 -14.04
C GLN A 182 11.02 -11.99 -13.37
N GLY A 183 12.06 -12.76 -13.06
CA GLY A 183 13.27 -12.28 -12.37
C GLY A 183 13.08 -11.99 -10.88
N TYR A 184 12.03 -12.52 -10.24
CA TYR A 184 11.87 -12.47 -8.79
C TYR A 184 12.53 -13.70 -8.15
N ASN A 185 13.84 -13.61 -7.90
CA ASN A 185 14.58 -14.63 -7.16
C ASN A 185 14.23 -14.52 -5.68
N PHE A 186 13.68 -15.57 -5.08
CA PHE A 186 13.02 -15.52 -3.77
C PHE A 186 13.58 -16.53 -2.75
N ASN A 187 13.55 -16.15 -1.47
CA ASN A 187 13.68 -17.07 -0.34
C ASN A 187 12.31 -17.62 0.10
N MET A 188 11.25 -16.80 0.02
CA MET A 188 9.88 -17.16 0.38
C MET A 188 8.90 -16.65 -0.68
N ALA A 189 7.87 -17.44 -0.97
CA ALA A 189 6.77 -17.06 -1.85
C ALA A 189 5.48 -17.82 -1.48
N GLU A 190 4.36 -17.12 -1.58
CA GLU A 190 3.02 -17.62 -1.24
C GLU A 190 2.02 -17.09 -2.28
N GLU A 191 0.90 -17.77 -2.54
CA GLU A 191 -0.08 -17.36 -3.54
C GLU A 191 -1.51 -17.52 -3.03
N ASN A 192 -2.34 -16.53 -3.36
CA ASN A 192 -3.79 -16.59 -3.25
C ASN A 192 -4.40 -16.49 -4.65
N VAL A 193 -5.25 -17.45 -5.02
CA VAL A 193 -6.08 -17.38 -6.24
C VAL A 193 -7.56 -17.25 -5.87
N ALA A 194 -8.37 -16.70 -6.77
CA ALA A 194 -9.82 -16.66 -6.64
C ALA A 194 -10.50 -16.51 -8.01
N ALA A 195 -11.77 -16.90 -8.11
CA ALA A 195 -12.59 -16.68 -9.29
C ALA A 195 -14.04 -16.35 -8.91
N GLY A 196 -14.68 -15.50 -9.73
CA GLY A 196 -16.08 -15.09 -9.64
C GLY A 196 -16.35 -13.79 -8.88
N GLN A 197 -15.42 -13.30 -8.05
CA GLN A 197 -15.57 -12.03 -7.34
C GLN A 197 -15.48 -10.85 -8.32
N SER A 198 -16.41 -9.90 -8.22
CA SER A 198 -16.49 -8.74 -9.12
C SER A 198 -15.80 -7.49 -8.59
N SER A 199 -15.32 -7.50 -7.34
CA SER A 199 -14.64 -6.35 -6.72
C SER A 199 -13.49 -6.76 -5.78
N VAL A 200 -12.60 -5.80 -5.54
CA VAL A 200 -11.51 -5.90 -4.55
C VAL A 200 -12.04 -6.27 -3.16
N GLU A 201 -13.18 -5.70 -2.77
CA GLU A 201 -13.81 -6.02 -1.47
C GLU A 201 -14.22 -7.50 -1.38
N GLN A 202 -14.90 -8.02 -2.41
CA GLN A 202 -15.37 -9.40 -2.42
C GLN A 202 -14.22 -10.41 -2.40
N VAL A 203 -13.15 -10.16 -3.18
CA VAL A 203 -11.99 -11.07 -3.23
C VAL A 203 -11.20 -11.05 -1.92
N MET A 204 -11.00 -9.87 -1.33
CA MET A 204 -10.35 -9.74 -0.01
C MET A 204 -11.15 -10.44 1.10
N ILE A 205 -12.49 -10.32 1.11
CA ILE A 205 -13.36 -11.04 2.05
C ILE A 205 -13.28 -12.56 1.84
N SER A 206 -13.26 -13.02 0.58
CA SER A 206 -13.11 -14.45 0.24
C SER A 206 -11.78 -15.02 0.74
N TRP A 207 -10.68 -14.26 0.62
CA TRP A 207 -9.38 -14.65 1.15
C TRP A 207 -9.30 -14.58 2.68
N TRP A 208 -9.88 -13.57 3.34
CA TRP A 208 -9.93 -13.49 4.81
C TRP A 208 -10.71 -14.65 5.45
N ASN A 209 -11.78 -15.12 4.79
CA ASN A 209 -12.62 -16.20 5.31
C ASN A 209 -12.07 -17.61 5.00
N SER A 210 -11.09 -17.74 4.11
CA SER A 210 -10.38 -19.01 3.85
C SER A 210 -9.16 -19.14 4.76
N PRO A 211 -9.06 -20.17 5.63
CA PRO A 211 -7.92 -20.31 6.53
C PRO A 211 -6.54 -20.34 5.83
N GLY A 212 -6.46 -20.98 4.67
CA GLY A 212 -5.22 -21.04 3.87
C GLY A 212 -4.86 -19.68 3.27
N HIS A 213 -5.81 -19.01 2.61
CA HIS A 213 -5.54 -17.71 1.99
C HIS A 213 -5.25 -16.61 3.03
N ARG A 214 -5.91 -16.69 4.20
CA ARG A 214 -5.64 -15.84 5.35
C ARG A 214 -4.25 -16.07 5.95
N ALA A 215 -3.73 -17.30 5.92
CA ALA A 215 -2.36 -17.56 6.37
C ALA A 215 -1.34 -16.79 5.53
N ASN A 216 -1.49 -16.82 4.20
CA ASN A 216 -0.62 -16.08 3.27
C ASN A 216 -0.72 -14.54 3.48
N LEU A 217 -1.94 -14.02 3.67
CA LEU A 217 -2.15 -12.60 4.01
C LEU A 217 -1.40 -12.18 5.29
N LEU A 218 -1.21 -13.12 6.23
CA LEU A 218 -0.50 -12.94 7.50
C LEU A 218 0.92 -13.57 7.50
N GLY A 219 1.45 -13.93 6.32
CA GLY A 219 2.79 -14.48 6.17
C GLY A 219 3.83 -13.52 6.75
N LYS A 220 4.60 -13.98 7.74
CA LYS A 220 5.58 -13.13 8.45
C LYS A 220 6.81 -12.85 7.59
N ASP A 221 7.15 -13.79 6.72
CA ASP A 221 8.38 -13.77 5.94
C ASP A 221 8.20 -13.12 4.56
N VAL A 222 6.98 -12.82 4.12
CA VAL A 222 6.75 -12.04 2.90
C VAL A 222 6.82 -10.54 3.17
N VAL A 223 7.40 -9.80 2.22
CA VAL A 223 7.57 -8.32 2.27
C VAL A 223 7.09 -7.63 0.98
N ASN A 224 6.98 -8.39 -0.10
CA ASN A 224 6.46 -7.94 -1.38
C ASN A 224 5.13 -8.62 -1.71
N VAL A 225 4.34 -7.95 -2.57
CA VAL A 225 3.12 -8.52 -3.14
C VAL A 225 2.92 -8.05 -4.59
N GLY A 226 2.23 -8.85 -5.38
CA GLY A 226 1.73 -8.50 -6.71
C GLY A 226 0.30 -8.99 -6.89
N PHE A 227 -0.44 -8.35 -7.80
CA PHE A 227 -1.85 -8.66 -8.06
C PHE A 227 -2.09 -8.74 -9.56
N GLY A 228 -2.98 -9.64 -9.99
CA GLY A 228 -3.46 -9.72 -11.37
C GLY A 228 -4.95 -10.08 -11.39
N LYS A 229 -5.75 -9.36 -12.18
CA LYS A 229 -7.17 -9.59 -12.40
C LYS A 229 -7.44 -9.69 -13.90
N VAL A 230 -8.12 -10.74 -14.35
CA VAL A 230 -8.56 -10.87 -15.74
C VAL A 230 -10.05 -11.18 -15.80
N VAL A 231 -10.76 -10.50 -16.69
CA VAL A 231 -12.19 -10.71 -16.95
C VAL A 231 -12.34 -11.45 -18.27
N ASN A 232 -12.99 -12.61 -18.27
CA ASN A 232 -13.36 -13.36 -19.46
C ASN A 232 -14.83 -13.79 -19.37
N ASN A 233 -15.71 -13.01 -20.01
CA ASN A 233 -17.15 -13.30 -20.07
C ASN A 233 -17.50 -14.53 -20.94
N GLY A 234 -16.53 -15.13 -21.64
CA GLY A 234 -16.70 -16.41 -22.34
C GLY A 234 -16.65 -17.64 -21.43
N CYS A 235 -16.22 -17.49 -20.17
CA CYS A 235 -16.17 -18.58 -19.21
C CYS A 235 -17.53 -18.82 -18.53
N SER A 236 -18.07 -20.04 -18.67
CA SER A 236 -19.38 -20.43 -18.13
C SER A 236 -19.45 -20.44 -16.59
N ASN A 237 -18.32 -20.69 -15.92
CA ASN A 237 -18.28 -20.83 -14.46
C ASN A 237 -18.06 -19.50 -13.75
N TYR A 238 -17.05 -18.73 -14.17
CA TYR A 238 -16.62 -17.49 -13.52
C TYR A 238 -16.18 -16.45 -14.57
N PRO A 239 -16.71 -15.22 -14.56
CA PRO A 239 -16.31 -14.18 -15.51
C PRO A 239 -15.02 -13.45 -15.11
N THR A 240 -14.50 -13.65 -13.90
CA THR A 240 -13.32 -12.92 -13.37
C THR A 240 -12.39 -13.87 -12.61
N TYR A 241 -11.09 -13.75 -12.85
CA TYR A 241 -10.02 -14.53 -12.23
C TYR A 241 -9.02 -13.57 -11.56
N TRP A 242 -8.57 -13.94 -10.37
CA TRP A 242 -7.68 -13.15 -9.52
C TRP A 242 -6.50 -13.99 -9.05
N THR A 243 -5.33 -13.38 -9.03
CA THR A 243 -4.09 -13.93 -8.46
C THR A 243 -3.44 -12.86 -7.60
N GLN A 244 -2.90 -13.26 -6.46
CA GLN A 244 -2.18 -12.44 -5.51
C GLN A 244 -0.93 -13.21 -5.08
N ASP A 245 0.21 -12.79 -5.61
CA ASP A 245 1.52 -13.40 -5.37
C ASP A 245 2.26 -12.62 -4.29
N PHE A 246 2.74 -13.31 -3.27
CA PHE A 246 3.57 -12.74 -2.21
C PHE A 246 5.02 -13.21 -2.33
N GLY A 247 5.96 -12.42 -1.83
CA GLY A 247 7.36 -12.84 -1.83
C GLY A 247 8.28 -12.12 -0.84
N ARG A 248 9.44 -12.72 -0.64
CA ARG A 248 10.67 -12.05 -0.18
C ARG A 248 11.83 -12.50 -1.08
N LEU A 249 12.63 -11.54 -1.53
CA LEU A 249 13.80 -11.78 -2.35
C LEU A 249 14.84 -12.68 -1.65
N ALA A 250 15.64 -13.34 -2.49
CA ALA A 250 16.79 -14.17 -2.09
C ALA A 250 17.89 -13.32 -1.44
#